data_AF-L0EUX4-F1
#
_entry.id   AF-L0EUX4-F1
#
_cell.length_a   1.000
_cell.length_b   1.000
_cell.length_c   1.000
_cell.angle_alpha   90.00
_cell.angle_beta   90.00
_cell.angle_gamma   90.00
#
_symmetry.space_group_name_H-M   'P 1'
#
loop_
_entity.id
_entity.type
_entity.pdbx_description
1 polymer ?
#
loop_
_entity_poly.entity_id
_entity_poly.type
_entity_poly.pdbx_seq_one_letter_code
_entity_poly.pdbx_strand_id
1 'polypeptide(L)'
;MFFIKKLLFKFNKSNHAGIAIITALLFPVLLDSGTCIFDIVNVIRIKQLLEDSSYGAVQDCMNEILEKLSSQSHQEIKEIIKGNIKNHLYLKKEFSDQEIQRITDNAFIQISDPKKDTPKHKPLKYTIKTYLKHDVFIYSTLLKFALHTLDYQKMPVNSNNAINLSLPIVKVVMVLSSNANLGRFLKGKIKPPPHGITFERLMAMKLLDHLHDHFLRSKKRHLLMGAIQYAKSIKSLPFISSELSSDWKLAKEFSKNLNVKYEMGWDSPAKALDKAKKMLNCSDCNNNNLYKRYVILFMGPITKNKAHLPAGGPEKTLEDTKKYCMALHEDGIEIISVMLDFDLEVMNVLQQCASDGHYYNVEYSGTNSVTAHSQDIASGIIDDYEKAKKYNFIDL
;
A
#
# COMPACT_ATOMS: atom_id res chain seq x y z
N MET A 1 -34.20 52.69 -1.86
CA MET A 1 -34.11 53.11 -0.43
C MET A 1 -34.94 54.35 -0.07
N PHE A 2 -35.16 55.31 -0.99
CA PHE A 2 -35.92 56.55 -0.72
C PHE A 2 -37.45 56.37 -0.59
N PHE A 3 -38.04 55.39 -1.27
CA PHE A 3 -39.50 55.12 -1.22
C PHE A 3 -39.96 54.49 0.10
N ILE A 4 -39.13 53.61 0.69
CA ILE A 4 -39.45 52.91 1.95
C ILE A 4 -39.47 53.89 3.13
N LYS A 5 -38.54 54.86 3.17
CA LYS A 5 -38.53 55.92 4.19
C LYS A 5 -39.78 56.79 4.16
N LYS A 6 -40.32 57.07 2.96
CA LYS A 6 -41.49 57.94 2.79
C LYS A 6 -42.81 57.24 3.14
N LEU A 7 -42.89 55.92 2.92
CA LEU A 7 -44.02 55.12 3.41
C LEU A 7 -44.01 55.01 4.94
N LEU A 8 -42.86 54.70 5.57
CA LEU A 8 -42.76 54.53 7.02
C LEU A 8 -43.14 55.79 7.82
N PHE A 9 -42.86 56.99 7.30
CA PHE A 9 -43.13 58.25 8.02
C PHE A 9 -44.62 58.66 8.07
N LYS A 10 -45.46 58.15 7.16
CA LYS A 10 -46.90 58.50 7.13
C LYS A 10 -47.77 57.58 8.01
N PHE A 11 -47.25 56.44 8.47
CA PHE A 11 -48.02 55.44 9.24
C PHE A 11 -48.03 55.68 10.77
N ASN A 12 -47.21 56.60 11.27
CA ASN A 12 -47.03 56.81 12.72
C ASN A 12 -48.17 57.58 13.42
N LYS A 13 -49.32 57.79 12.75
CA LYS A 13 -50.43 58.62 13.27
C LYS A 13 -51.73 57.84 13.54
N SER A 14 -51.78 56.54 13.29
CA SER A 14 -52.92 55.67 13.59
C SER A 14 -52.45 54.38 14.29
N ASN A 15 -52.65 54.32 15.61
CA ASN A 15 -51.99 53.35 16.51
C ASN A 15 -52.33 51.85 16.30
N HIS A 16 -53.29 51.51 15.42
CA HIS A 16 -53.66 50.11 15.15
C HIS A 16 -53.52 49.68 13.68
N ALA A 17 -53.63 50.60 12.71
CA ALA A 17 -53.51 50.26 11.28
C ALA A 17 -52.04 50.14 10.81
N GLY A 18 -51.10 50.81 11.50
CA GLY A 18 -49.67 50.78 11.14
C GLY A 18 -49.02 49.42 11.35
N ILE A 19 -49.39 48.71 12.43
CA ILE A 19 -48.84 47.36 12.73
C ILE A 19 -49.31 46.36 11.68
N ALA A 20 -50.59 46.36 11.32
CA ALA A 20 -51.12 45.43 10.31
C ALA A 20 -50.44 45.58 8.94
N ILE A 21 -50.17 46.82 8.51
CA ILE A 21 -49.52 47.09 7.22
C ILE A 21 -48.02 46.77 7.26
N ILE A 22 -47.33 47.08 8.37
CA ILE A 22 -45.93 46.72 8.56
C ILE A 22 -45.77 45.20 8.61
N THR A 23 -46.63 44.49 9.33
CA THR A 23 -46.64 43.02 9.35
C THR A 23 -46.99 42.43 8.00
N ALA A 24 -47.96 42.98 7.26
CA ALA A 24 -48.30 42.53 5.91
C ALA A 24 -47.15 42.75 4.89
N LEU A 25 -46.29 43.74 5.11
CA LEU A 25 -45.10 43.99 4.28
C LEU A 25 -43.88 43.17 4.72
N LEU A 26 -43.64 43.03 6.02
CA LEU A 26 -42.47 42.30 6.55
C LEU A 26 -42.66 40.79 6.51
N PHE A 27 -43.88 40.29 6.72
CA PHE A 27 -44.14 38.86 6.81
C PHE A 27 -43.80 38.11 5.52
N PRO A 28 -44.17 38.59 4.30
CA PRO A 28 -43.74 37.95 3.06
C PRO A 28 -42.22 37.95 2.88
N VAL A 29 -41.54 39.02 3.29
CA VAL A 29 -40.07 39.14 3.20
C VAL A 29 -39.38 38.17 4.16
N LEU A 30 -39.93 38.00 5.38
CA LEU A 30 -39.44 37.04 6.36
C LEU A 30 -39.71 35.59 5.95
N LEU A 31 -40.86 35.31 5.33
CA LEU A 31 -41.15 33.98 4.78
C LEU A 31 -40.19 33.66 3.63
N ASP A 32 -39.98 34.59 2.69
CA ASP A 32 -39.08 34.34 1.56
C ASP A 32 -37.61 34.20 2.04
N SER A 33 -37.17 34.99 3.03
CA SER A 33 -35.83 34.83 3.61
C SER A 33 -35.67 33.49 4.33
N GLY A 34 -36.70 33.01 5.03
CA GLY A 34 -36.73 31.67 5.62
C GLY A 34 -36.61 30.57 4.58
N THR A 35 -37.36 30.67 3.47
CA THR A 35 -37.25 29.70 2.36
C THR A 35 -35.89 29.75 1.66
N CYS A 36 -35.27 30.93 1.55
CA CYS A 36 -33.95 31.10 0.99
C CYS A 36 -32.88 30.39 1.83
N ILE A 37 -32.93 30.55 3.16
CA ILE A 37 -32.05 29.84 4.09
C ILE A 37 -32.25 28.32 3.96
N PHE A 38 -33.50 27.87 3.91
CA PHE A 38 -33.82 26.45 3.73
C PHE A 38 -33.24 25.88 2.43
N ASP A 39 -33.41 26.58 1.30
CA ASP A 39 -32.86 26.15 0.00
C ASP A 39 -31.33 26.08 0.02
N ILE A 40 -30.66 27.07 0.60
CA ILE A 40 -29.19 27.09 0.73
C ILE A 40 -28.72 25.89 1.56
N VAL A 41 -29.35 25.64 2.72
CA VAL A 41 -29.01 24.49 3.57
C VAL A 41 -29.24 23.19 2.82
N ASN A 42 -30.33 23.07 2.06
CA ASN A 42 -30.63 21.87 1.27
C ASN A 42 -29.58 21.63 0.17
N VAL A 43 -29.20 22.67 -0.57
CA VAL A 43 -28.15 22.60 -1.60
C VAL A 43 -26.80 22.15 -1.00
N ILE A 44 -26.40 22.73 0.13
CA ILE A 44 -25.17 22.37 0.82
C ILE A 44 -25.22 20.91 1.29
N ARG A 45 -26.33 20.50 1.92
CA ARG A 45 -26.55 19.14 2.41
C ARG A 45 -26.47 18.11 1.27
N ILE A 46 -27.17 18.36 0.16
CA ILE A 46 -27.15 17.46 -1.01
C ILE A 46 -25.75 17.38 -1.60
N LYS A 47 -25.02 18.51 -1.70
CA LYS A 47 -23.64 18.51 -2.16
C LYS A 47 -22.75 17.62 -1.28
N GLN A 48 -22.81 17.80 0.03
CA GLN A 48 -22.06 16.97 0.99
C GLN A 48 -22.42 15.50 0.86
N LEU A 49 -23.70 15.17 0.69
CA LEU A 49 -24.17 13.80 0.46
C LEU A 49 -23.56 13.16 -0.79
N LEU A 50 -23.50 13.89 -1.90
CA LEU A 50 -22.89 13.40 -3.13
C LEU A 50 -21.37 13.25 -2.99
N GLU A 51 -20.71 14.16 -2.27
CA GLU A 51 -19.28 14.07 -1.96
C GLU A 51 -19.00 12.85 -1.07
N ASP A 52 -19.69 12.71 0.05
CA ASP A 52 -19.54 11.58 0.98
C ASP A 52 -19.83 10.24 0.30
N SER A 53 -20.90 10.17 -0.51
CA SER A 53 -21.30 8.93 -1.17
C SER A 53 -20.30 8.51 -2.24
N SER A 54 -19.77 9.45 -3.01
CA SER A 54 -18.74 9.13 -4.01
C SER A 54 -17.39 8.78 -3.38
N TYR A 55 -17.00 9.49 -2.31
CA TYR A 55 -15.78 9.21 -1.58
C TYR A 55 -15.84 7.83 -0.90
N GLY A 56 -16.92 7.57 -0.14
CA GLY A 56 -17.14 6.29 0.52
C GLY A 56 -17.24 5.14 -0.46
N ALA A 57 -17.91 5.33 -1.61
CA ALA A 57 -17.99 4.30 -2.64
C ALA A 57 -16.63 3.89 -3.20
N VAL A 58 -15.78 4.86 -3.57
CA VAL A 58 -14.44 4.57 -4.09
C VAL A 58 -13.57 3.92 -3.01
N GLN A 59 -13.71 4.33 -1.76
CA GLN A 59 -12.97 3.76 -0.64
C GLN A 59 -13.36 2.29 -0.40
N ASP A 60 -14.65 1.96 -0.40
CA ASP A 60 -15.14 0.61 -0.12
C ASP A 60 -14.76 -0.40 -1.22
N CYS A 61 -14.76 0.03 -2.48
CA CYS A 61 -14.37 -0.83 -3.60
C CYS A 61 -12.87 -0.78 -3.94
N MET A 62 -12.06 -0.07 -3.17
CA MET A 62 -10.64 0.15 -3.50
C MET A 62 -9.86 -1.15 -3.69
N ASN A 63 -10.08 -2.16 -2.86
CA ASN A 63 -9.38 -3.45 -3.00
C ASN A 63 -9.70 -4.12 -4.33
N GLU A 64 -10.97 -4.11 -4.73
CA GLU A 64 -11.43 -4.64 -6.02
C GLU A 64 -10.85 -3.82 -7.18
N ILE A 65 -10.82 -2.48 -7.04
CA ILE A 65 -10.19 -1.58 -8.02
C ILE A 65 -8.70 -1.91 -8.18
N LEU A 66 -7.93 -2.03 -7.08
CA LEU A 66 -6.49 -2.28 -7.13
C LEU A 66 -6.14 -3.65 -7.72
N GLU A 67 -7.01 -4.64 -7.53
CA GLU A 67 -6.91 -5.93 -8.21
C GLU A 67 -7.14 -5.77 -9.73
N LYS A 68 -8.21 -5.08 -10.11
CA LYS A 68 -8.63 -4.91 -11.51
C LYS A 68 -7.81 -3.92 -12.32
N LEU A 69 -7.22 -2.89 -11.71
CA LEU A 69 -6.31 -1.93 -12.37
C LEU A 69 -5.11 -2.58 -13.06
N SER A 70 -4.87 -3.86 -12.78
CA SER A 70 -3.74 -4.61 -13.31
C SER A 70 -4.06 -5.63 -14.38
N SER A 71 -5.33 -5.98 -14.50
CA SER A 71 -5.80 -7.10 -15.28
C SER A 71 -6.95 -6.73 -16.22
N GLN A 72 -7.66 -5.65 -15.93
CA GLN A 72 -8.95 -5.30 -16.51
C GLN A 72 -8.99 -3.90 -17.13
N SER A 73 -10.06 -3.65 -17.88
CA SER A 73 -10.27 -2.37 -18.57
C SER A 73 -10.78 -1.29 -17.60
N HIS A 74 -10.47 -0.03 -17.87
CA HIS A 74 -11.03 1.10 -17.12
C HIS A 74 -12.57 1.11 -17.09
N GLN A 75 -13.23 0.44 -18.04
CA GLN A 75 -14.69 0.39 -18.08
C GLN A 75 -15.26 -0.46 -16.94
N GLU A 76 -14.68 -1.63 -16.66
CA GLU A 76 -15.13 -2.50 -15.57
C GLU A 76 -14.98 -1.81 -14.21
N ILE A 77 -13.88 -1.06 -14.03
CA ILE A 77 -13.62 -0.28 -12.82
C ILE A 77 -14.68 0.82 -12.64
N LYS A 78 -15.07 1.49 -13.72
CA LYS A 78 -16.14 2.50 -13.66
C LYS A 78 -17.47 1.90 -13.24
N GLU A 79 -17.81 0.71 -13.72
CA GLU A 79 -19.06 0.04 -13.35
C GLU A 79 -19.07 -0.38 -11.87
N ILE A 80 -17.94 -0.85 -11.34
CA ILE A 80 -17.80 -1.14 -9.89
C ILE A 80 -18.04 0.12 -9.07
N ILE A 81 -17.38 1.22 -9.43
CA ILE A 81 -17.52 2.49 -8.71
C ILE A 81 -18.97 2.98 -8.80
N LYS A 82 -19.61 2.94 -9.97
CA LYS A 82 -21.02 3.30 -10.15
C LYS A 82 -21.94 2.45 -9.27
N GLY A 83 -21.74 1.13 -9.24
CA GLY A 83 -22.51 0.23 -8.38
C GLY A 83 -22.38 0.58 -6.90
N ASN A 84 -21.17 0.91 -6.45
CA ASN A 84 -20.93 1.31 -5.06
C ASN A 84 -21.49 2.70 -4.73
N ILE A 85 -21.42 3.66 -5.66
CA ILE A 85 -22.06 4.97 -5.50
C ILE A 85 -23.56 4.79 -5.30
N LYS A 86 -24.20 3.94 -6.12
CA LYS A 86 -25.62 3.60 -6.00
C LYS A 86 -25.94 3.03 -4.63
N ASN A 87 -25.14 2.09 -4.12
CA ASN A 87 -25.32 1.51 -2.78
C ASN A 87 -25.20 2.56 -1.67
N HIS A 88 -24.20 3.44 -1.73
CA HIS A 88 -24.03 4.52 -0.75
C HIS A 88 -25.20 5.49 -0.75
N LEU A 89 -25.70 5.87 -1.93
CA LEU A 89 -26.88 6.73 -2.05
C LEU A 89 -28.14 6.09 -1.46
N TYR A 90 -28.33 4.77 -1.64
CA TYR A 90 -29.44 4.03 -1.00
C TYR A 90 -29.36 4.03 0.54
N LEU A 91 -28.16 3.84 1.09
CA LEU A 91 -27.97 3.78 2.55
C LEU A 91 -28.33 5.10 3.25
N LYS A 92 -28.16 6.22 2.54
CA LYS A 92 -28.45 7.55 3.09
C LYS A 92 -29.95 7.87 3.14
N LYS A 93 -30.79 7.23 2.31
CA LYS A 93 -32.27 7.37 2.28
C LYS A 93 -32.79 8.79 1.98
N GLU A 94 -32.00 9.61 1.28
CA GLU A 94 -32.33 11.01 0.97
C GLU A 94 -32.83 11.21 -0.47
N PHE A 95 -32.65 10.19 -1.32
CA PHE A 95 -33.02 10.20 -2.73
C PHE A 95 -34.00 9.07 -3.02
N SER A 96 -34.93 9.30 -3.94
CA SER A 96 -35.79 8.25 -4.49
C SER A 96 -35.00 7.31 -5.42
N ASP A 97 -35.53 6.11 -5.65
CA ASP A 97 -34.90 5.12 -6.55
C ASP A 97 -34.64 5.68 -7.95
N GLN A 98 -35.56 6.50 -8.47
CA GLN A 98 -35.42 7.15 -9.78
C GLN A 98 -34.32 8.21 -9.79
N GLU A 99 -34.16 8.96 -8.70
CA GLU A 99 -33.09 9.96 -8.56
C GLU A 99 -31.72 9.29 -8.43
N ILE A 100 -31.62 8.23 -7.63
CA ILE A 100 -30.39 7.45 -7.48
C ILE A 100 -29.95 6.90 -8.83
N GLN A 101 -30.88 6.34 -9.60
CA GLN A 101 -30.60 5.83 -10.94
C GLN A 101 -30.11 6.95 -11.87
N ARG A 102 -30.77 8.11 -11.88
CA ARG A 102 -30.33 9.28 -12.68
C ARG A 102 -28.96 9.81 -12.27
N ILE A 103 -28.67 9.90 -10.98
CA ILE A 103 -27.37 10.35 -10.47
C ILE A 103 -26.28 9.38 -10.91
N THR A 104 -26.54 8.07 -10.80
CA THR A 104 -25.58 7.01 -11.13
C THR A 104 -25.32 6.90 -12.64
N ASP A 105 -26.37 7.00 -13.46
CA ASP A 105 -26.25 6.92 -14.91
C ASP A 105 -25.46 8.10 -15.48
N ASN A 106 -25.67 9.30 -14.92
CA ASN A 106 -24.96 10.52 -15.28
C ASN A 106 -23.59 10.68 -14.59
N ALA A 107 -23.20 9.75 -13.72
CA ALA A 107 -21.93 9.82 -13.03
C ALA A 107 -20.77 9.74 -14.04
N PHE A 108 -19.94 10.77 -14.05
CA PHE A 108 -18.72 10.79 -14.85
C PHE A 108 -17.52 10.39 -13.99
N ILE A 109 -16.86 9.31 -14.39
CA ILE A 109 -15.71 8.75 -13.67
C ILE A 109 -14.52 8.74 -14.62
N GLN A 110 -13.46 9.43 -14.21
CA GLN A 110 -12.20 9.49 -14.93
C GLN A 110 -11.12 8.80 -14.11
N ILE A 111 -10.45 7.83 -14.71
CA ILE A 111 -9.31 7.14 -14.12
C ILE A 111 -8.07 7.61 -14.88
N SER A 112 -7.12 8.20 -14.17
CA SER A 112 -5.85 8.65 -14.74
C SER A 112 -4.78 7.60 -14.44
N ASP A 113 -4.19 7.06 -15.49
CA ASP A 113 -3.07 6.13 -15.39
C ASP A 113 -1.81 6.80 -14.80
N PRO A 114 -0.93 6.02 -14.16
CA PRO A 114 0.40 6.49 -13.79
C PRO A 114 1.17 6.94 -15.03
N LYS A 115 1.98 7.99 -14.89
CA LYS A 115 2.84 8.50 -15.97
C LYS A 115 3.72 7.37 -16.52
N LYS A 116 3.80 7.25 -17.84
CA LYS A 116 4.59 6.18 -18.52
C LYS A 116 6.05 6.13 -18.05
N ASP A 117 6.61 7.27 -17.68
CA ASP A 117 8.00 7.42 -17.25
C ASP A 117 8.20 7.32 -15.73
N THR A 118 7.19 6.84 -14.98
CA THR A 118 7.34 6.59 -13.55
C THR A 118 8.46 5.56 -13.33
N PRO A 119 9.52 5.91 -12.58
CA PRO A 119 10.63 4.99 -12.36
C PRO A 119 10.15 3.69 -11.74
N LYS A 120 10.74 2.55 -12.14
CA LYS A 120 10.34 1.20 -11.68
C LYS A 120 10.36 1.02 -10.16
N HIS A 121 11.08 1.87 -9.43
CA HIS A 121 11.20 1.81 -7.98
C HIS A 121 10.23 2.73 -7.23
N LYS A 122 9.32 3.43 -7.93
CA LYS A 122 8.32 4.31 -7.31
C LYS A 122 6.91 3.72 -7.43
N PRO A 123 6.07 3.85 -6.39
CA PRO A 123 4.68 3.43 -6.40
C PRO A 123 3.94 4.01 -7.59
N LEU A 124 3.14 3.17 -8.24
CA LEU A 124 2.24 3.63 -9.29
C LEU A 124 1.09 4.37 -8.62
N LYS A 125 0.92 5.64 -8.99
CA LYS A 125 -0.16 6.49 -8.53
C LYS A 125 -1.25 6.59 -9.60
N TYR A 126 -2.47 6.22 -9.25
CA TYR A 126 -3.67 6.42 -10.05
C TYR A 126 -4.50 7.53 -9.42
N THR A 127 -5.19 8.31 -10.24
CA THR A 127 -6.15 9.29 -9.72
C THR A 127 -7.52 8.95 -10.27
N ILE A 128 -8.47 8.71 -9.37
CA ILE A 128 -9.88 8.50 -9.70
C ILE A 128 -10.60 9.81 -9.41
N LYS A 129 -11.16 10.41 -10.46
CA LYS A 129 -12.04 11.58 -10.33
C LYS A 129 -13.48 11.16 -10.56
N THR A 130 -14.35 11.51 -9.64
CA THR A 130 -15.79 11.24 -9.72
C THR A 130 -16.55 12.55 -9.73
N TYR A 131 -17.43 12.70 -10.70
CA TYR A 131 -18.31 13.85 -10.86
C TYR A 131 -19.75 13.37 -10.84
N LEU A 132 -20.50 13.76 -9.81
CA LEU A 132 -21.93 13.51 -9.71
C LEU A 132 -22.69 14.79 -9.93
N LYS A 133 -23.81 14.71 -10.64
CA LYS A 133 -24.71 15.83 -10.89
C LYS A 133 -26.12 15.48 -10.40
N HIS A 134 -26.73 16.39 -9.66
CA HIS A 134 -28.12 16.30 -9.26
C HIS A 134 -28.78 17.68 -9.28
N ASP A 135 -30.03 17.77 -9.74
CA ASP A 135 -30.75 19.02 -9.87
C ASP A 135 -31.70 19.20 -8.66
N VAL A 136 -31.39 20.13 -7.75
CA VAL A 136 -32.15 20.40 -6.52
C VAL A 136 -33.23 21.45 -6.76
N PHE A 137 -34.45 21.22 -6.28
CA PHE A 137 -35.52 22.21 -6.37
C PHE A 137 -35.27 23.42 -5.44
N ILE A 138 -35.45 24.63 -5.98
CA ILE A 138 -35.41 25.88 -5.22
C ILE A 138 -36.83 26.39 -5.03
N TYR A 139 -37.23 26.68 -3.79
CA TYR A 139 -38.54 27.23 -3.48
C TYR A 139 -38.53 28.76 -3.45
N SER A 140 -37.49 29.38 -2.91
CA SER A 140 -37.35 30.83 -2.73
C SER A 140 -37.34 31.60 -4.04
N THR A 141 -38.18 32.62 -4.10
CA THR A 141 -38.24 33.58 -5.21
C THR A 141 -37.04 34.51 -5.21
N LEU A 142 -36.57 34.94 -4.03
CA LEU A 142 -35.36 35.74 -3.89
C LEU A 142 -34.13 35.00 -4.42
N LEU A 143 -33.98 33.72 -4.10
CA LEU A 143 -32.82 32.94 -4.56
C LEU A 143 -32.85 32.73 -6.08
N LYS A 144 -34.03 32.45 -6.65
CA LYS A 144 -34.23 32.38 -8.12
C LYS A 144 -33.86 33.68 -8.82
N PHE A 145 -34.24 34.82 -8.23
CA PHE A 145 -33.92 36.14 -8.77
C PHE A 145 -32.42 36.43 -8.67
N ALA A 146 -31.80 36.15 -7.51
CA ALA A 146 -30.38 36.39 -7.27
C ALA A 146 -29.47 35.56 -8.18
N LEU A 147 -29.87 34.33 -8.50
CA LEU A 147 -29.12 33.44 -9.40
C LEU A 147 -29.34 33.77 -10.89
N HIS A 148 -30.20 34.74 -11.23
CA HIS A 148 -30.61 35.03 -12.62
C HIS A 148 -31.18 33.81 -13.37
N THR A 149 -31.70 32.82 -12.65
CA THR A 149 -32.23 31.57 -13.21
C THR A 149 -33.76 31.56 -13.22
N LEU A 150 -34.40 32.67 -13.61
CA LEU A 150 -35.87 32.84 -13.53
C LEU A 150 -36.68 31.71 -14.21
N ASP A 151 -36.09 30.97 -15.17
CA ASP A 151 -36.71 29.83 -15.84
C ASP A 151 -36.41 28.44 -15.22
N TYR A 152 -35.45 28.32 -14.31
CA TYR A 152 -35.08 27.02 -13.73
C TYR A 152 -35.64 26.88 -12.31
N GLN A 153 -36.65 26.01 -12.17
CA GLN A 153 -37.11 25.53 -10.86
C GLN A 153 -36.06 24.68 -10.11
N LYS A 154 -34.96 24.33 -10.79
CA LYS A 154 -33.93 23.44 -10.28
C LYS A 154 -32.53 24.04 -10.42
N MET A 155 -31.71 23.87 -9.39
CA MET A 155 -30.30 24.24 -9.35
C MET A 155 -29.42 22.99 -9.48
N PRO A 156 -28.51 22.93 -10.45
CA PRO A 156 -27.57 21.83 -10.56
C PRO A 156 -26.56 21.89 -9.41
N VAL A 157 -26.50 20.81 -8.64
CA VAL A 157 -25.50 20.56 -7.60
C VAL A 157 -24.54 19.51 -8.10
N ASN A 158 -23.25 19.83 -8.06
CA ASN A 158 -22.18 18.95 -8.52
C ASN A 158 -21.26 18.60 -7.36
N SER A 159 -20.87 17.32 -7.26
CA SER A 159 -19.70 16.92 -6.50
C SER A 159 -18.52 16.69 -7.45
N ASN A 160 -17.31 16.98 -6.98
CA ASN A 160 -16.07 16.71 -7.71
C ASN A 160 -15.04 16.19 -6.71
N ASN A 161 -14.88 14.88 -6.67
CA ASN A 161 -13.93 14.22 -5.79
C ASN A 161 -12.79 13.64 -6.60
N ALA A 162 -11.57 13.74 -6.06
CA ALA A 162 -10.38 13.12 -6.60
C ALA A 162 -9.72 12.29 -5.52
N ILE A 163 -9.55 10.99 -5.76
CA ILE A 163 -8.89 10.08 -4.85
C ILE A 163 -7.62 9.57 -5.51
N ASN A 164 -6.50 9.74 -4.81
CA ASN A 164 -5.21 9.23 -5.24
C ASN A 164 -4.98 7.84 -4.66
N LEU A 165 -4.82 6.86 -5.54
CA LEU A 165 -4.54 5.47 -5.20
C LEU A 165 -3.07 5.18 -5.47
N SER A 166 -2.37 4.60 -4.49
CA SER A 166 -0.98 4.18 -4.67
C SER A 166 -0.84 2.69 -4.45
N LEU A 167 -0.31 1.97 -5.45
CA LEU A 167 0.00 0.55 -5.29
C LEU A 167 1.31 0.38 -4.51
N PRO A 168 1.31 -0.35 -3.37
CA PRO A 168 2.53 -0.57 -2.60
C PRO A 168 3.59 -1.32 -3.39
N ILE A 169 4.86 -1.08 -3.06
CA ILE A 169 6.00 -1.83 -3.56
C ILE A 169 6.58 -2.68 -2.43
N VAL A 170 6.74 -3.97 -2.70
CA VAL A 170 7.50 -4.91 -1.89
C VAL A 170 8.95 -4.90 -2.37
N LYS A 171 9.88 -4.67 -1.45
CA LYS A 171 11.31 -4.82 -1.68
C LYS A 171 11.82 -5.97 -0.82
N VAL A 172 12.51 -6.92 -1.44
CA VAL A 172 13.07 -8.09 -0.77
C VAL A 172 14.57 -8.15 -1.04
N VAL A 173 15.38 -8.22 0.01
CA VAL A 173 16.80 -8.54 -0.10
C VAL A 173 17.07 -9.87 0.61
N MET A 174 17.50 -10.86 -0.14
CA MET A 174 17.94 -12.14 0.43
C MET A 174 19.41 -12.06 0.82
N VAL A 175 19.72 -12.37 2.08
CA VAL A 175 21.09 -12.42 2.61
C VAL A 175 21.47 -13.89 2.76
N LEU A 176 22.34 -14.36 1.87
CA LEU A 176 22.67 -15.77 1.68
C LEU A 176 24.08 -16.05 2.20
N SER A 177 24.21 -17.06 3.07
CA SER A 177 25.54 -17.56 3.45
C SER A 177 26.24 -18.24 2.27
N SER A 178 27.55 -18.38 2.38
CA SER A 178 28.39 -19.13 1.43
C SER A 178 29.14 -20.27 2.11
N ASN A 179 28.76 -20.60 3.35
CA ASN A 179 29.52 -21.50 4.19
C ASN A 179 29.60 -22.92 3.62
N ALA A 180 30.84 -23.39 3.49
CA ALA A 180 31.14 -24.73 3.02
C ALA A 180 30.61 -25.84 3.92
N ASN A 181 30.36 -25.55 5.20
CA ASN A 181 29.90 -26.57 6.14
C ASN A 181 28.47 -27.02 5.84
N LEU A 182 27.60 -26.14 5.36
CA LEU A 182 26.26 -26.54 4.94
C LEU A 182 26.32 -27.57 3.79
N GLY A 183 27.29 -27.41 2.88
CA GLY A 183 27.53 -28.36 1.80
C GLY A 183 28.19 -29.68 2.22
N ARG A 184 28.97 -29.69 3.32
CA ARG A 184 29.64 -30.91 3.84
C ARG A 184 28.76 -31.69 4.82
N PHE A 185 27.97 -31.01 5.64
CA PHE A 185 27.09 -31.64 6.63
C PHE A 185 26.02 -32.50 5.96
N LEU A 186 25.47 -32.03 4.84
CA LEU A 186 24.52 -32.78 4.03
C LEU A 186 25.16 -34.02 3.36
N LYS A 187 26.43 -33.95 2.93
CA LYS A 187 27.14 -35.07 2.27
C LYS A 187 27.27 -36.33 3.13
N GLY A 188 27.12 -36.23 4.45
CA GLY A 188 27.18 -37.37 5.37
C GLY A 188 25.84 -38.02 5.71
N LYS A 189 24.71 -37.33 5.46
CA LYS A 189 23.37 -37.80 5.88
C LYS A 189 22.38 -37.96 4.72
N ILE A 190 22.53 -37.22 3.61
CA ILE A 190 21.57 -37.19 2.51
C ILE A 190 22.32 -37.03 1.18
N LYS A 191 21.82 -37.62 0.08
CA LYS A 191 22.39 -37.36 -1.26
C LYS A 191 22.36 -35.85 -1.53
N PRO A 192 23.49 -35.22 -1.92
CA PRO A 192 23.50 -33.80 -2.22
C PRO A 192 22.50 -33.48 -3.34
N PRO A 193 21.95 -32.25 -3.38
CA PRO A 193 21.11 -31.81 -4.48
C PRO A 193 21.84 -32.03 -5.81
N PRO A 194 21.12 -32.39 -6.89
CA PRO A 194 21.73 -32.52 -8.21
C PRO A 194 22.42 -31.20 -8.59
N HIS A 195 23.61 -31.30 -9.19
CA HIS A 195 24.40 -30.17 -9.73
C HIS A 195 25.13 -29.24 -8.75
N GLY A 196 25.38 -29.63 -7.50
CA GLY A 196 26.25 -28.86 -6.59
C GLY A 196 25.64 -27.56 -6.06
N ILE A 197 24.31 -27.45 -6.12
CA ILE A 197 23.53 -26.34 -5.55
C ILE A 197 23.44 -26.55 -4.04
N THR A 198 23.81 -25.55 -3.23
CA THR A 198 23.63 -25.60 -1.77
C THR A 198 22.16 -25.51 -1.39
N PHE A 199 21.81 -26.04 -0.22
CA PHE A 199 20.44 -26.00 0.31
C PHE A 199 19.86 -24.58 0.36
N GLU A 200 20.65 -23.59 0.80
CA GLU A 200 20.34 -22.16 0.76
C GLU A 200 19.88 -21.68 -0.61
N ARG A 201 20.63 -22.02 -1.66
CA ARG A 201 20.33 -21.57 -3.02
C ARG A 201 19.07 -22.21 -3.53
N LEU A 202 18.86 -23.49 -3.24
CA LEU A 202 17.64 -24.17 -3.64
C LEU A 202 16.43 -23.50 -2.98
N MET A 203 16.53 -23.16 -1.69
CA MET A 203 15.47 -22.46 -0.97
C MET A 203 15.25 -21.04 -1.51
N ALA A 204 16.32 -20.28 -1.74
CA ALA A 204 16.25 -18.95 -2.34
C ALA A 204 15.62 -18.98 -3.74
N MET A 205 16.00 -19.94 -4.58
CA MET A 205 15.43 -20.11 -5.92
C MET A 205 13.94 -20.49 -5.88
N LYS A 206 13.56 -21.41 -5.00
CA LYS A 206 12.15 -21.80 -4.82
C LYS A 206 11.30 -20.67 -4.26
N LEU A 207 11.83 -19.93 -3.29
CA LEU A 207 11.20 -18.74 -2.75
C LEU A 207 11.01 -17.66 -3.81
N LEU A 208 12.04 -17.40 -4.62
CA LEU A 208 11.93 -16.52 -5.79
C LEU A 208 10.85 -16.99 -6.75
N ASP A 209 10.75 -18.29 -7.03
CA ASP A 209 9.73 -18.85 -7.91
C ASP A 209 8.31 -18.63 -7.33
N HIS A 210 8.10 -18.87 -6.03
CA HIS A 210 6.78 -18.66 -5.39
C HIS A 210 6.37 -17.18 -5.34
N LEU A 211 7.30 -16.29 -4.94
CA LEU A 211 7.05 -14.85 -4.98
C LEU A 211 6.78 -14.41 -6.42
N HIS A 212 7.60 -14.86 -7.36
CA HIS A 212 7.43 -14.53 -8.76
C HIS A 212 6.08 -14.99 -9.31
N ASP A 213 5.66 -16.22 -9.08
CA ASP A 213 4.38 -16.76 -9.56
C ASP A 213 3.19 -15.95 -9.02
N HIS A 214 3.24 -15.52 -7.77
CA HIS A 214 2.20 -14.67 -7.18
C HIS A 214 2.19 -13.26 -7.83
N PHE A 215 3.34 -12.61 -7.89
CA PHE A 215 3.46 -11.24 -8.42
C PHE A 215 3.41 -11.17 -9.97
N LEU A 216 3.60 -12.27 -10.70
CA LEU A 216 3.44 -12.39 -12.15
C LEU A 216 2.01 -12.39 -12.59
N ARG A 217 1.16 -13.18 -11.91
CA ARG A 217 -0.26 -13.32 -12.27
C ARG A 217 -0.94 -11.96 -12.25
N SER A 218 -0.41 -11.02 -11.48
CA SER A 218 -0.90 -9.65 -11.41
C SER A 218 -0.27 -8.70 -12.44
N LYS A 219 0.64 -9.12 -13.34
CA LYS A 219 1.31 -8.28 -14.37
C LYS A 219 2.04 -7.05 -13.80
N LYS A 220 2.69 -7.17 -12.63
CA LYS A 220 2.97 -6.00 -11.78
C LYS A 220 4.44 -5.70 -11.46
N ARG A 221 4.75 -4.40 -11.44
CA ARG A 221 6.04 -3.75 -11.06
C ARG A 221 6.20 -3.55 -9.54
N HIS A 222 5.57 -4.39 -8.71
CA HIS A 222 5.50 -4.16 -7.25
C HIS A 222 6.44 -5.02 -6.44
N LEU A 223 7.25 -5.85 -7.09
CA LEU A 223 8.25 -6.62 -6.41
C LEU A 223 9.62 -6.21 -6.94
N LEU A 224 10.48 -5.73 -6.04
CA LEU A 224 11.89 -5.51 -6.29
C LEU A 224 12.67 -6.52 -5.46
N MET A 225 13.52 -7.30 -6.13
CA MET A 225 14.31 -8.32 -5.47
C MET A 225 15.79 -8.07 -5.68
N GLY A 226 16.55 -8.34 -4.65
CA GLY A 226 17.99 -8.37 -4.67
C GLY A 226 18.47 -9.50 -3.77
N ALA A 227 19.74 -9.84 -3.93
CA ALA A 227 20.38 -10.84 -3.10
C ALA A 227 21.82 -10.41 -2.82
N ILE A 228 22.27 -10.70 -1.60
CA ILE A 228 23.61 -10.45 -1.11
C ILE A 228 24.12 -11.78 -0.61
N GLN A 229 25.19 -12.27 -1.23
CA GLN A 229 25.94 -13.39 -0.70
C GLN A 229 27.05 -12.86 0.19
N TYR A 230 27.15 -13.40 1.41
CA TYR A 230 28.25 -13.09 2.31
C TYR A 230 29.17 -14.31 2.49
N ALA A 231 30.47 -14.02 2.56
CA ALA A 231 31.53 -15.00 2.69
C ALA A 231 32.67 -14.41 3.52
N LYS A 232 33.55 -15.26 4.04
CA LYS A 232 34.88 -14.77 4.45
C LYS A 232 35.61 -14.25 3.22
N SER A 233 36.21 -13.07 3.31
CA SER A 233 37.24 -12.64 2.37
C SER A 233 38.49 -12.24 3.14
N ILE A 234 39.60 -12.94 2.86
CA ILE A 234 40.95 -12.55 3.32
C ILE A 234 41.52 -11.46 2.39
N LYS A 235 40.95 -11.25 1.19
CA LYS A 235 41.45 -10.29 0.19
C LYS A 235 40.29 -9.65 -0.61
N SER A 236 39.89 -8.47 -0.17
CA SER A 236 39.26 -7.36 -0.93
C SER A 236 37.75 -7.33 -1.27
N LEU A 237 36.96 -8.40 -1.20
CA LEU A 237 35.49 -8.29 -1.40
C LEU A 237 34.70 -9.19 -0.43
N PRO A 238 34.15 -8.66 0.67
CA PRO A 238 33.49 -9.46 1.72
C PRO A 238 32.08 -9.97 1.34
N PHE A 239 31.52 -9.55 0.20
CA PHE A 239 30.22 -10.00 -0.29
C PHE A 239 30.08 -9.72 -1.79
N ILE A 240 29.18 -10.47 -2.45
CA ILE A 240 28.72 -10.22 -3.82
C ILE A 240 27.23 -9.87 -3.73
N SER A 241 26.78 -8.81 -4.40
CA SER A 241 25.38 -8.39 -4.39
C SER A 241 24.83 -8.18 -5.79
N SER A 242 23.56 -8.50 -5.99
CA SER A 242 22.77 -8.00 -7.13
C SER A 242 22.11 -6.67 -6.76
N GLU A 243 21.83 -5.84 -7.76
CA GLU A 243 20.98 -4.67 -7.57
C GLU A 243 19.52 -5.09 -7.37
N LEU A 244 18.74 -4.23 -6.68
CA LEU A 244 17.30 -4.42 -6.61
C LEU A 244 16.69 -4.27 -8.00
N SER A 245 16.08 -5.34 -8.50
CA SER A 245 15.46 -5.37 -9.82
C SER A 245 14.04 -5.89 -9.77
N SER A 246 13.19 -5.35 -10.65
CA SER A 246 11.89 -5.95 -10.96
C SER A 246 12.00 -7.11 -11.96
N ASP A 247 13.16 -7.26 -12.60
CA ASP A 247 13.46 -8.43 -13.41
C ASP A 247 13.94 -9.57 -12.51
N TRP A 248 12.97 -10.39 -12.10
CA TRP A 248 13.22 -11.60 -11.31
C TRP A 248 14.22 -12.55 -11.96
N LYS A 249 14.37 -12.54 -13.31
CA LYS A 249 15.34 -13.43 -13.98
C LYS A 249 16.75 -13.07 -13.57
N LEU A 250 17.04 -11.77 -13.40
CA LEU A 250 18.33 -11.31 -12.90
C LEU A 250 18.58 -11.77 -11.46
N ALA A 251 17.57 -11.69 -10.60
CA ALA A 251 17.68 -12.17 -9.22
C ALA A 251 17.88 -13.71 -9.17
N LYS A 252 17.12 -14.46 -9.98
CA LYS A 252 17.24 -15.91 -10.08
C LYS A 252 18.55 -16.36 -10.69
N GLU A 253 19.00 -15.68 -11.75
CA GLU A 253 20.29 -15.92 -12.38
C GLU A 253 21.42 -15.60 -11.42
N PHE A 254 21.33 -14.51 -10.65
CA PHE A 254 22.27 -14.21 -9.59
C PHE A 254 22.33 -15.34 -8.56
N SER A 255 21.18 -15.79 -8.02
CA SER A 255 21.11 -16.91 -7.08
C SER A 255 21.68 -18.22 -7.65
N LYS A 256 21.47 -18.47 -8.95
CA LYS A 256 22.01 -19.65 -9.67
C LYS A 256 23.53 -19.54 -9.84
N ASN A 257 24.02 -18.36 -10.20
CA ASN A 257 25.42 -18.09 -10.55
C ASN A 257 26.28 -17.67 -9.35
N LEU A 258 25.77 -17.73 -8.12
CA LEU A 258 26.58 -17.58 -6.92
C LEU A 258 27.76 -18.56 -7.01
N ASN A 259 28.96 -18.05 -7.26
CA ASN A 259 30.12 -18.90 -7.52
C ASN A 259 30.83 -19.10 -6.19
N VAL A 260 30.43 -20.14 -5.45
CA VAL A 260 31.08 -20.45 -4.17
C VAL A 260 32.32 -21.25 -4.50
N LYS A 261 33.44 -20.54 -4.67
CA LYS A 261 34.69 -21.11 -4.20
C LYS A 261 34.50 -21.24 -2.69
N TYR A 262 34.37 -22.49 -2.23
CA TYR A 262 34.23 -22.81 -0.81
C TYR A 262 35.45 -22.33 -0.05
N GLU A 263 35.43 -21.08 0.40
CA GLU A 263 36.47 -20.57 1.28
C GLU A 263 36.15 -21.01 2.69
N MET A 264 37.05 -21.78 3.30
CA MET A 264 36.92 -22.17 4.69
C MET A 264 37.02 -20.91 5.56
N GLY A 265 35.90 -20.54 6.19
CA GLY A 265 35.79 -19.23 6.83
C GLY A 265 34.62 -19.07 7.78
N TRP A 266 34.58 -17.90 8.41
CA TRP A 266 33.54 -17.48 9.35
C TRP A 266 32.48 -16.66 8.63
N ASP A 267 31.24 -16.91 9.02
CA ASP A 267 30.03 -16.30 8.50
C ASP A 267 29.66 -15.08 9.34
N SER A 268 29.94 -13.87 8.86
CA SER A 268 29.43 -12.65 9.48
C SER A 268 28.42 -11.98 8.54
N PRO A 269 27.11 -12.10 8.80
CA PRO A 269 26.10 -11.44 7.99
C PRO A 269 26.07 -9.92 8.24
N ALA A 270 26.70 -9.42 9.31
CA ALA A 270 26.69 -8.00 9.72
C ALA A 270 26.89 -7.01 8.56
N LYS A 271 27.96 -7.16 7.76
CA LYS A 271 28.22 -6.27 6.62
C LYS A 271 27.20 -6.43 5.48
N ALA A 272 26.66 -7.64 5.31
CA ALA A 272 25.62 -7.90 4.33
C ALA A 272 24.27 -7.32 4.76
N LEU A 273 23.96 -7.35 6.05
CA LEU A 273 22.79 -6.69 6.63
C LEU A 273 22.88 -5.16 6.49
N ASP A 274 24.05 -4.55 6.73
CA ASP A 274 24.28 -3.13 6.44
C ASP A 274 24.06 -2.78 4.97
N LYS A 275 24.56 -3.63 4.07
CA LYS A 275 24.35 -3.45 2.63
C LYS A 275 22.89 -3.65 2.24
N ALA A 276 22.18 -4.62 2.84
CA ALA A 276 20.76 -4.84 2.63
C ALA A 276 19.94 -3.62 3.06
N LYS A 277 20.24 -3.07 4.24
CA LYS A 277 19.66 -1.82 4.76
C LYS A 277 19.79 -0.69 3.73
N LYS A 278 21.01 -0.47 3.21
CA LYS A 278 21.29 0.55 2.18
C LYS A 278 20.56 0.30 0.87
N MET A 279 20.36 -0.95 0.46
CA MET A 279 19.60 -1.30 -0.75
C MET A 279 18.10 -1.04 -0.58
N LEU A 280 17.55 -1.36 0.58
CA LEU A 280 16.13 -1.22 0.86
C LEU A 280 15.72 0.25 1.07
N ASN A 281 16.60 1.03 1.68
CA ASN A 281 16.38 2.45 1.93
C ASN A 281 16.45 3.29 0.65
N CYS A 282 15.57 4.27 0.55
CA CYS A 282 15.58 5.33 -0.44
C CYS A 282 14.96 6.59 0.18
N SER A 283 15.17 7.77 -0.41
CA SER A 283 14.67 9.05 0.13
C SER A 283 13.16 9.04 0.42
N ASP A 284 12.39 8.29 -0.39
CA ASP A 284 10.92 8.25 -0.33
C ASP A 284 10.40 6.97 0.36
N CYS A 285 11.28 6.06 0.81
CA CYS A 285 10.94 4.69 1.22
C CYS A 285 10.55 4.52 2.70
N ASN A 286 10.63 5.58 3.50
CA ASN A 286 10.30 5.52 4.93
C ASN A 286 8.80 5.44 5.19
N ASN A 287 7.97 5.65 4.16
CA ASN A 287 6.53 5.41 4.26
C ASN A 287 6.24 3.92 4.11
N ASN A 288 6.14 3.22 5.25
CA ASN A 288 5.88 1.77 5.33
C ASN A 288 4.54 1.34 4.73
N ASN A 289 3.61 2.28 4.53
CA ASN A 289 2.38 2.02 3.79
C ASN A 289 2.74 1.83 2.31
N LEU A 290 3.50 2.74 1.72
CA LEU A 290 3.87 2.66 0.30
C LEU A 290 4.95 1.63 -0.03
N TYR A 291 5.82 1.31 0.93
CA TYR A 291 6.93 0.38 0.73
C TYR A 291 7.01 -0.64 1.86
N LYS A 292 6.77 -1.91 1.53
CA LYS A 292 7.09 -3.02 2.40
C LYS A 292 8.51 -3.49 2.12
N ARG A 293 9.35 -3.57 3.15
CA ARG A 293 10.78 -3.83 3.03
C ARG A 293 11.13 -5.06 3.86
N TYR A 294 11.69 -6.06 3.20
CA TYR A 294 12.04 -7.35 3.79
C TYR A 294 13.53 -7.64 3.62
N VAL A 295 14.14 -8.12 4.70
CA VAL A 295 15.40 -8.87 4.66
C VAL A 295 15.09 -10.33 4.94
N ILE A 296 15.56 -11.23 4.08
CA ILE A 296 15.48 -12.67 4.32
C ILE A 296 16.88 -13.18 4.65
N LEU A 297 17.14 -13.40 5.93
CA LEU A 297 18.44 -13.81 6.45
C LEU A 297 18.52 -15.35 6.52
N PHE A 298 19.33 -15.94 5.66
CA PHE A 298 19.66 -17.37 5.71
C PHE A 298 20.95 -17.57 6.49
N MET A 299 20.90 -18.39 7.53
CA MET A 299 22.07 -18.67 8.36
C MET A 299 22.08 -20.13 8.81
N GLY A 300 23.21 -20.80 8.62
CA GLY A 300 23.44 -22.16 9.10
C GLY A 300 24.35 -22.21 10.34
N PRO A 301 24.80 -23.41 10.72
CA PRO A 301 25.63 -23.61 11.91
C PRO A 301 26.98 -22.92 11.78
N ILE A 302 27.46 -22.37 12.89
CA ILE A 302 28.71 -21.63 12.93
C ILE A 302 29.90 -22.60 13.09
N THR A 303 30.94 -22.40 12.29
CA THR A 303 32.15 -23.23 12.35
C THR A 303 32.98 -22.97 13.61
N LYS A 304 33.01 -23.85 14.60
CA LYS A 304 33.82 -23.66 15.83
C LYS A 304 35.34 -23.87 15.66
N ASN A 305 35.86 -23.92 14.44
CA ASN A 305 37.29 -24.19 14.20
C ASN A 305 38.16 -22.97 14.57
N LYS A 306 38.99 -23.12 15.60
CA LYS A 306 39.78 -22.06 16.23
C LYS A 306 40.85 -21.43 15.32
N ALA A 307 41.32 -22.15 14.30
CA ALA A 307 42.42 -21.70 13.43
C ALA A 307 42.10 -20.47 12.57
N HIS A 308 40.83 -20.06 12.48
CA HIS A 308 40.36 -19.04 11.56
C HIS A 308 39.38 -18.03 12.17
N LEU A 309 39.33 -17.94 13.51
CA LEU A 309 38.44 -17.04 14.26
C LEU A 309 38.71 -15.55 13.91
N PRO A 310 37.67 -14.72 13.73
CA PRO A 310 37.85 -13.27 13.72
C PRO A 310 38.37 -12.79 15.09
N ALA A 311 38.96 -11.60 15.15
CA ALA A 311 39.31 -10.96 16.42
C ALA A 311 38.04 -10.75 17.26
N GLY A 312 37.83 -11.60 18.27
CA GLY A 312 36.61 -11.65 19.11
C GLY A 312 35.72 -12.89 18.94
N GLY A 313 36.03 -13.81 18.01
CA GLY A 313 35.39 -15.13 17.91
C GLY A 313 33.90 -15.16 17.48
N PRO A 314 33.20 -16.30 17.68
CA PRO A 314 31.79 -16.48 17.33
C PRO A 314 30.87 -15.47 18.00
N GLU A 315 31.09 -15.24 19.28
CA GLU A 315 30.25 -14.41 20.14
C GLU A 315 30.14 -13.00 19.58
N LYS A 316 31.27 -12.40 19.19
CA LYS A 316 31.27 -11.08 18.56
C LYS A 316 30.51 -11.06 17.23
N THR A 317 30.59 -12.12 16.44
CA THR A 317 29.90 -12.20 15.14
C THR A 317 28.38 -12.27 15.32
N LEU A 318 27.94 -13.03 16.31
CA LEU A 318 26.53 -13.12 16.70
C LEU A 318 26.03 -11.78 17.28
N GLU A 319 26.84 -11.13 18.11
CA GLU A 319 26.50 -9.82 18.68
C GLU A 319 26.42 -8.72 17.61
N ASP A 320 27.39 -8.67 16.69
CA ASP A 320 27.35 -7.75 15.55
C ASP A 320 26.09 -8.01 14.70
N THR A 321 25.71 -9.28 14.49
CA THR A 321 24.50 -9.65 13.76
C THR A 321 23.24 -9.07 14.43
N LYS A 322 23.10 -9.25 15.75
CA LYS A 322 21.97 -8.68 16.52
C LYS A 322 21.91 -7.16 16.37
N LYS A 323 23.04 -6.48 16.50
CA LYS A 323 23.12 -5.02 16.36
C LYS A 323 22.57 -4.55 15.01
N TYR A 324 22.93 -5.23 13.92
CA TYR A 324 22.42 -4.88 12.59
C TYR A 324 20.94 -5.26 12.39
N CYS A 325 20.46 -6.34 13.02
CA CYS A 325 19.04 -6.65 13.04
C CYS A 325 18.22 -5.57 13.75
N MET A 326 18.67 -5.09 14.91
CA MET A 326 18.03 -3.98 15.63
C MET A 326 17.98 -2.72 14.76
N ALA A 327 19.08 -2.37 14.10
CA ALA A 327 19.14 -1.21 13.20
C ALA A 327 18.22 -1.35 11.96
N LEU A 328 17.88 -2.56 11.53
CA LEU A 328 16.90 -2.79 10.47
C LEU A 328 15.46 -2.62 11.00
N HIS A 329 15.17 -3.14 12.19
CA HIS A 329 13.88 -2.95 12.86
C HIS A 329 13.58 -1.48 13.16
N GLU A 330 14.58 -0.73 13.63
CA GLU A 330 14.48 0.73 13.85
C GLU A 330 14.08 1.49 12.57
N ASP A 331 14.52 0.99 11.42
CA ASP A 331 14.19 1.54 10.11
C ASP A 331 12.83 1.03 9.59
N GLY A 332 12.11 0.18 10.34
CA GLY A 332 10.85 -0.43 9.93
C GLY A 332 11.00 -1.50 8.84
N ILE A 333 12.15 -2.15 8.76
CA ILE A 333 12.41 -3.25 7.82
C ILE A 333 12.10 -4.57 8.52
N GLU A 334 11.21 -5.36 7.94
CA GLU A 334 10.83 -6.67 8.46
C GLU A 334 11.94 -7.69 8.16
N ILE A 335 12.30 -8.49 9.15
CA ILE A 335 13.34 -9.53 9.02
C ILE A 335 12.68 -10.90 9.08
N ILE A 336 12.86 -11.66 8.01
CA ILE A 336 12.57 -13.09 7.97
C ILE A 336 13.87 -13.83 8.21
N SER A 337 13.95 -14.56 9.31
CA SER A 337 15.15 -15.33 9.65
C SER A 337 14.91 -16.81 9.39
N VAL A 338 15.83 -17.41 8.64
CA VAL A 338 15.76 -18.80 8.20
C VAL A 338 16.99 -19.52 8.73
N MET A 339 16.76 -20.36 9.74
CA MET A 339 17.79 -21.25 10.26
C MET A 339 17.86 -22.49 9.39
N LEU A 340 19.07 -22.83 8.95
CA LEU A 340 19.32 -23.99 8.11
C LEU A 340 20.13 -24.99 8.90
N ASP A 341 19.51 -26.10 9.28
CA ASP A 341 20.01 -27.04 10.29
C ASP A 341 20.16 -26.41 11.70
N PHE A 342 19.96 -27.24 12.73
CA PHE A 342 19.89 -26.79 14.10
C PHE A 342 21.26 -26.40 14.69
N ASP A 343 21.37 -25.17 15.19
CA ASP A 343 22.44 -24.67 16.05
C ASP A 343 21.83 -23.75 17.12
N LEU A 344 22.01 -24.09 18.40
CA LEU A 344 21.35 -23.38 19.51
C LEU A 344 21.79 -21.91 19.64
N GLU A 345 23.07 -21.61 19.38
CA GLU A 345 23.59 -20.24 19.49
C GLU A 345 23.03 -19.37 18.35
N VAL A 346 22.99 -19.94 17.14
CA VAL A 346 22.42 -19.30 15.95
C VAL A 346 20.91 -19.11 16.10
N MET A 347 20.20 -20.13 16.59
CA MET A 347 18.76 -20.08 16.83
C MET A 347 18.37 -18.88 17.69
N ASN A 348 19.04 -18.70 18.83
CA ASN A 348 18.74 -17.59 19.75
C ASN A 348 18.92 -16.22 19.08
N VAL A 349 19.92 -16.07 18.23
CA VAL A 349 20.15 -14.83 17.48
C VAL A 349 19.10 -14.63 16.39
N LEU A 350 18.80 -15.67 15.61
CA LEU A 350 17.81 -15.58 14.54
C LEU A 350 16.39 -15.32 15.05
N GLN A 351 16.02 -15.89 16.20
CA GLN A 351 14.74 -15.60 16.84
C GLN A 351 14.65 -14.14 17.32
N GLN A 352 15.75 -13.59 17.86
CA GLN A 352 15.81 -12.16 18.25
C GLN A 352 15.85 -11.23 17.04
N CYS A 353 16.44 -11.68 15.94
CA CYS A 353 16.48 -10.92 14.70
C CYS A 353 15.14 -10.93 13.97
N ALA A 354 14.36 -12.00 14.05
CA ALA A 354 13.09 -12.14 13.33
C ALA A 354 12.10 -11.05 13.73
N SER A 355 11.34 -10.56 12.76
CA SER A 355 10.06 -9.89 13.04
C SER A 355 9.04 -10.91 13.56
N ASP A 356 8.01 -10.44 14.26
CA ASP A 356 6.98 -11.29 14.87
C ASP A 356 6.39 -12.28 13.84
N GLY A 357 6.48 -13.58 14.14
CA GLY A 357 5.98 -14.64 13.25
C GLY A 357 6.88 -15.00 12.06
N HIS A 358 8.06 -14.39 11.93
CA HIS A 358 8.95 -14.56 10.76
C HIS A 358 10.24 -15.36 11.05
N TYR A 359 10.24 -16.20 12.09
CA TYR A 359 11.32 -17.16 12.35
C TYR A 359 10.98 -18.53 11.77
N TYR A 360 11.87 -19.08 10.96
CA TYR A 360 11.72 -20.39 10.33
C TYR A 360 12.93 -21.27 10.63
N ASN A 361 12.69 -22.42 11.26
CA ASN A 361 13.69 -23.48 11.37
C ASN A 361 13.45 -24.48 10.25
N VAL A 362 14.46 -24.67 9.40
CA VAL A 362 14.34 -25.56 8.26
C VAL A 362 15.37 -26.68 8.33
N GLU A 363 14.86 -27.89 8.48
CA GLU A 363 15.63 -29.12 8.36
C GLU A 363 15.52 -29.68 6.94
N TYR A 364 16.67 -30.00 6.34
CA TYR A 364 16.67 -30.60 5.02
C TYR A 364 16.31 -32.09 5.10
N SER A 365 15.16 -32.48 4.56
CA SER A 365 14.73 -33.88 4.39
C SER A 365 14.49 -34.25 2.92
N GLY A 366 14.67 -33.31 1.99
CA GLY A 366 14.56 -33.52 0.55
C GLY A 366 14.07 -32.27 -0.18
N THR A 367 13.92 -32.33 -1.51
CA THR A 367 13.46 -31.20 -2.33
C THR A 367 12.04 -30.74 -1.99
N ASN A 368 11.19 -31.66 -1.50
CA ASN A 368 9.82 -31.36 -1.12
C ASN A 368 9.76 -30.49 0.14
N SER A 369 10.63 -30.75 1.13
CA SER A 369 10.69 -29.91 2.33
C SER A 369 11.14 -28.48 1.99
N VAL A 370 12.15 -28.34 1.10
CA VAL A 370 12.59 -27.03 0.63
C VAL A 370 11.46 -26.26 -0.04
N THR A 371 10.68 -26.95 -0.88
CA THR A 371 9.55 -26.33 -1.59
C THR A 371 8.47 -25.87 -0.62
N ALA A 372 8.10 -26.72 0.36
CA ALA A 372 7.11 -26.36 1.37
C ALA A 372 7.53 -25.14 2.20
N HIS A 373 8.75 -25.14 2.76
CA HIS A 373 9.22 -24.02 3.56
C HIS A 373 9.40 -22.72 2.76
N SER A 374 9.88 -22.81 1.51
CA SER A 374 9.93 -21.66 0.62
C SER A 374 8.53 -21.10 0.32
N GLN A 375 7.52 -21.96 0.19
CA GLN A 375 6.14 -21.56 -0.01
C GLN A 375 5.58 -20.87 1.24
N ASP A 376 5.81 -21.41 2.44
CA ASP A 376 5.34 -20.83 3.70
C ASP A 376 5.92 -19.41 3.92
N ILE A 377 7.22 -19.25 3.65
CA ILE A 377 7.89 -17.94 3.72
C ILE A 377 7.29 -16.96 2.68
N ALA A 378 7.08 -17.42 1.45
CA ALA A 378 6.47 -16.59 0.40
C ALA A 378 5.06 -16.16 0.79
N SER A 379 4.25 -17.07 1.33
CA SER A 379 2.89 -16.81 1.80
C SER A 379 2.85 -15.75 2.89
N GLY A 380 3.77 -15.78 3.85
CA GLY A 380 3.86 -14.72 4.87
C GLY A 380 4.08 -13.33 4.26
N ILE A 381 5.04 -13.20 3.34
CA ILE A 381 5.31 -11.93 2.62
C ILE A 381 4.09 -11.46 1.82
N ILE A 382 3.39 -12.40 1.17
CA ILE A 382 2.20 -12.12 0.37
C ILE A 382 1.05 -11.64 1.25
N ASP A 383 0.82 -12.29 2.39
CA ASP A 383 -0.25 -11.94 3.31
C ASP A 383 -0.04 -10.54 3.90
N ASP A 384 1.19 -10.20 4.25
CA ASP A 384 1.51 -8.87 4.76
C ASP A 384 1.42 -7.77 3.69
N TYR A 385 1.73 -8.11 2.44
CA TYR A 385 1.47 -7.23 1.29
C TYR A 385 -0.03 -6.99 1.09
N GLU A 386 -0.86 -8.03 1.10
CA GLU A 386 -2.31 -7.88 0.93
C GLU A 386 -2.96 -7.15 2.11
N LYS A 387 -2.45 -7.34 3.34
CA LYS A 387 -2.82 -6.48 4.48
C LYS A 387 -2.44 -5.03 4.21
N ALA A 388 -1.20 -4.74 3.82
CA ALA A 388 -0.75 -3.37 3.58
C ALA A 388 -1.55 -2.66 2.48
N LYS A 389 -1.89 -3.37 1.41
CA LYS A 389 -2.77 -2.89 0.34
C LYS A 389 -4.13 -2.45 0.87
N LYS A 390 -4.67 -3.12 1.88
CA LYS A 390 -5.93 -2.75 2.56
C LYS A 390 -5.81 -1.49 3.43
N TYR A 391 -4.62 -1.14 3.90
CA TYR A 391 -4.42 -0.02 4.84
C TYR A 391 -3.70 1.20 4.25
N ASN A 392 -3.28 1.14 2.98
CA ASN A 392 -2.69 2.26 2.25
C ASN A 392 -3.72 3.32 1.87
N PHE A 393 -4.20 4.04 2.87
CA PHE A 393 -5.01 5.23 2.70
C PHE A 393 -4.25 6.42 3.28
N ILE A 394 -4.40 7.56 2.59
CA ILE A 394 -4.04 8.95 2.94
C ILE A 394 -2.87 9.51 2.10
N ASP A 395 -3.21 10.44 1.20
CA ASP A 395 -3.12 11.87 1.53
C ASP A 395 -4.39 12.60 1.06
N LEU A 396 -4.95 13.41 1.97
CA LEU A 396 -5.89 14.52 1.73
C LEU A 396 -5.14 15.69 1.10
#